data_AF-A0A6M0CC02-F1
#
_entry.id   AF-A0A6M0CC02-F1
#
_cell.length_a   1.000
_cell.length_b   1.000
_cell.length_c   1.000
_cell.angle_alpha   90.00
_cell.angle_beta   90.00
_cell.angle_gamma   90.00
#
_symmetry.space_group_name_H-M   'P 1'
#
loop_
_entity.id
_entity.type
_entity.pdbx_description
1 polymer ?
#
loop_
_entity_poly.entity_id
_entity_poly.type
_entity_poly.pdbx_seq_one_letter_code
_entity_poly.pdbx_strand_id
1 'polypeptide(L)'
;VSAQLRETNPPLHMWFHSFSSETSIQDGELYLKKLMQANQDLALRVMTVRAHLAEEIADYMPEMIRMGVQQANMEHRRDYLERITSLEFSHQGDRFPRSASSDRSSTSLKSVQDFQGESNGQPGDYSERFLDDSGSRSQSSEASDDVNPESLDL
;
A
#
# COMPACT_ATOMS: atom_id res chain seq x y z
N VAL A 1 21.27 4.26 16.12
CA VAL A 1 21.74 4.90 17.37
C VAL A 1 21.57 4.01 18.60
N SER A 2 20.34 3.64 19.02
CA SER A 2 20.14 2.83 20.25
C SER A 2 20.93 1.51 20.27
N ALA A 3 20.92 0.75 19.17
CA ALA A 3 21.70 -0.50 19.05
C ALA A 3 23.21 -0.26 19.19
N GLN A 4 23.75 0.78 18.55
CA GLN A 4 25.16 1.16 18.65
C GLN A 4 25.53 1.56 20.09
N LEU A 5 24.64 2.27 20.79
CA LEU A 5 24.85 2.63 22.20
C LEU A 5 24.87 1.41 23.10
N ARG A 6 24.06 0.38 22.82
CA ARG A 6 24.05 -0.86 23.61
C ARG A 6 25.44 -1.51 23.64
N GLU A 7 26.18 -1.41 22.54
CA GLU A 7 27.52 -2.00 22.39
C GLU A 7 28.63 -1.06 22.88
N THR A 8 28.50 0.24 22.65
CA THR A 8 29.57 1.23 22.91
C THR A 8 29.44 1.94 24.25
N ASN A 9 28.22 2.12 24.76
CA ASN A 9 27.94 2.82 26.01
C ASN A 9 26.61 2.31 26.64
N PRO A 10 26.62 1.15 27.33
CA PRO A 10 25.42 0.54 27.89
C PRO A 10 24.64 1.43 28.87
N PRO A 11 25.28 2.22 29.77
CA PRO A 11 24.54 3.16 30.63
C PRO A 11 23.77 4.22 29.85
N LEU A 12 24.38 4.82 28.82
CA LEU A 12 23.72 5.81 27.99
C LEU A 12 22.60 5.19 27.14
N HIS A 13 22.76 3.94 26.71
CA HIS A 13 21.68 3.18 26.06
C HIS A 13 20.45 3.05 26.95
N MET A 14 20.63 2.64 28.22
CA MET A 14 19.53 2.51 29.18
C MET A 14 18.81 3.84 29.40
N TRP A 15 19.56 4.92 29.60
CA TRP A 15 18.99 6.26 29.72
C TRP A 15 18.19 6.66 28.48
N PHE A 16 18.77 6.47 27.29
CA PHE A 16 18.11 6.83 26.03
C PHE A 16 16.83 6.03 25.78
N HIS A 17 16.85 4.75 26.15
CA HIS A 17 15.67 3.88 26.09
C HIS A 17 14.57 4.39 27.03
N SER A 18 14.89 4.69 28.29
CA SER A 18 13.93 5.24 29.25
C SER A 18 13.36 6.59 28.78
N PHE A 19 14.22 7.52 28.34
CA PHE A 19 13.79 8.80 27.78
C PHE A 19 12.80 8.64 26.62
N SER A 20 13.06 7.67 25.74
CA SER A 20 12.21 7.40 24.58
C SER A 20 10.91 6.68 24.91
N SER A 21 10.84 6.01 26.07
CA SER A 21 9.60 5.41 26.56
C SER A 21 8.65 6.44 27.19
N GLU A 22 9.20 7.50 27.78
CA GLU A 22 8.44 8.57 28.43
C GLU A 22 8.00 9.67 27.43
N THR A 23 8.77 9.86 26.35
CA THR A 23 8.50 10.87 25.34
C THR A 23 7.90 10.24 24.09
N SER A 24 6.68 10.66 23.70
CA SER A 24 6.05 10.19 22.46
C SER A 24 6.95 10.45 21.25
N ILE A 25 7.28 9.38 20.52
CA ILE A 25 8.09 9.40 19.29
C ILE A 25 7.23 9.76 18.06
N GLN A 26 5.90 9.82 18.20
CA GLN A 26 4.96 10.08 17.10
C GLN A 26 5.23 11.44 16.43
N ASP A 27 5.65 12.44 17.20
CA ASP A 27 6.14 13.71 16.68
C ASP A 27 7.67 13.74 16.81
N GLY A 28 8.35 13.39 15.73
CA GLY A 28 9.81 13.31 15.68
C GLY A 28 10.52 14.66 15.93
N GLU A 29 9.88 15.78 15.61
CA GLU A 29 10.46 17.11 15.82
C GLU A 29 10.30 17.58 17.26
N LEU A 30 9.13 17.35 17.88
CA LEU A 30 8.95 17.59 19.30
C LEU A 30 9.88 16.70 20.14
N TYR A 31 10.01 15.43 19.75
CA TYR A 31 10.93 14.49 20.38
C TYR A 31 12.38 15.01 20.34
N LEU A 32 12.85 15.47 19.17
CA LEU A 32 14.20 16.01 19.04
C LEU A 32 14.42 17.29 19.83
N LYS A 33 13.42 18.19 19.90
CA LYS A 33 13.52 19.40 20.73
C LYS A 33 13.71 19.05 22.21
N LYS A 34 12.95 18.07 22.71
CA LYS A 34 13.10 17.57 24.09
C LYS A 34 14.45 16.88 24.29
N LEU A 35 14.88 16.07 23.31
CA LEU A 35 16.16 15.39 23.37
C LEU A 35 17.33 16.39 23.34
N MET A 36 17.22 17.47 22.57
CA MET A 36 18.22 18.53 22.50
C MET A 36 18.42 19.23 23.86
N GLN A 37 17.33 19.41 24.61
CA GLN A 37 17.39 19.99 25.96
C GLN A 37 18.01 19.03 26.98
N ALA A 38 17.78 17.73 26.83
CA ALA A 38 18.26 16.71 27.78
C ALA A 38 19.68 16.22 27.47
N ASN A 39 20.01 16.02 26.19
CA ASN A 39 21.30 15.53 25.70
C ASN A 39 21.55 15.96 24.24
N GLN A 40 22.26 17.07 24.07
CA GLN A 40 22.55 17.67 22.76
C GLN A 40 23.36 16.75 21.84
N ASP A 41 24.40 16.07 22.34
CA ASP A 41 25.23 15.17 21.52
C ASP A 41 24.38 14.06 20.90
N LEU A 42 23.51 13.46 21.70
CA LEU A 42 22.65 12.39 21.23
C LEU A 42 21.60 12.89 20.22
N ALA A 43 21.05 14.08 20.43
CA ALA A 43 20.15 14.71 19.48
C ALA A 43 20.84 14.92 18.11
N LEU A 44 22.06 15.45 18.09
CA LEU A 44 22.83 15.65 16.86
C LEU A 44 23.12 14.32 16.16
N ARG A 45 23.51 13.28 16.90
CA ARG A 45 23.72 11.94 16.33
C ARG A 45 22.45 11.37 15.71
N VAL A 46 21.29 11.55 16.34
CA VAL A 46 20.00 11.14 15.77
C VAL A 46 19.68 11.94 14.51
N MET A 47 19.94 13.25 14.49
CA MET A 47 19.74 14.09 13.31
C MET A 47 20.58 13.64 12.11
N THR A 48 21.85 13.28 12.32
CA THR A 48 22.71 12.77 11.24
C THR A 48 22.23 11.42 10.75
N VAL A 49 21.93 10.49 11.67
CA VAL A 49 21.49 9.13 11.28
C VAL A 49 20.16 9.17 10.55
N ARG A 50 19.19 9.98 10.99
CA ARG A 50 17.90 10.08 10.30
C ARG A 50 18.02 10.70 8.90
N ALA A 51 18.92 11.66 8.72
CA ALA A 51 19.18 12.27 7.40
C ALA A 51 19.79 11.25 6.45
N HIS A 52 20.80 10.50 6.89
CA HIS A 52 21.39 9.42 6.11
C HIS A 52 20.36 8.34 5.77
N LEU A 53 19.54 7.91 6.73
CA LEU A 53 18.48 6.92 6.45
C LEU A 53 17.48 7.43 5.41
N ALA A 54 17.10 8.71 5.46
CA ALA A 54 16.19 9.29 4.47
C ALA A 54 16.80 9.22 3.06
N GLU A 55 18.07 9.58 2.91
CA GLU A 55 18.79 9.51 1.63
C GLU A 55 18.83 8.08 1.09
N GLU A 56 19.15 7.10 1.93
CA GLU A 56 19.33 5.71 1.48
C GLU A 56 18.01 5.02 1.11
N ILE A 57 16.87 5.43 1.69
CA ILE A 57 15.60 4.71 1.53
C ILE A 57 14.54 5.48 0.73
N ALA A 58 14.63 6.81 0.61
CA ALA A 58 13.56 7.63 0.03
C ALA A 58 13.22 7.26 -1.41
N ASP A 59 14.23 6.92 -2.22
CA ASP A 59 14.06 6.57 -3.63
C ASP A 59 13.26 5.27 -3.84
N TYR A 60 13.28 4.37 -2.86
CA TYR A 60 12.63 3.04 -2.96
C TYR A 60 11.24 3.01 -2.33
N MET A 61 10.93 3.93 -1.41
CA MET A 61 9.66 3.95 -0.69
C MET A 61 8.43 3.99 -1.61
N PRO A 62 8.38 4.81 -2.69
CA PRO A 62 7.19 4.88 -3.55
C PRO A 62 6.83 3.53 -4.16
N GLU A 63 7.82 2.78 -4.63
CA GLU A 63 7.59 1.50 -5.28
C GLU A 63 7.22 0.42 -4.26
N MET A 64 7.92 0.35 -3.12
CA MET A 64 7.57 -0.58 -2.04
C MET A 64 6.15 -0.35 -1.52
N ILE A 65 5.72 0.91 -1.39
CA ILE A 65 4.37 1.25 -0.94
C ILE A 65 3.33 0.80 -1.99
N ARG A 66 3.56 1.09 -3.28
CA ARG A 66 2.64 0.68 -4.36
C ARG A 66 2.48 -0.84 -4.42
N MET A 67 3.60 -1.57 -4.47
CA MET A 67 3.57 -3.03 -4.49
C MET A 67 2.92 -3.59 -3.23
N GLY A 68 3.24 -3.05 -2.05
CA GLY A 68 2.65 -3.48 -0.78
C GLY A 68 1.13 -3.31 -0.75
N VAL A 69 0.61 -2.17 -1.21
CA VAL A 69 -0.83 -1.93 -1.30
C VAL A 69 -1.51 -2.84 -2.32
N GLN A 70 -0.88 -3.05 -3.48
CA GLN A 70 -1.42 -3.96 -4.50
C GLN A 70 -1.52 -5.39 -3.98
N GLN A 71 -0.47 -5.88 -3.31
CA GLN A 71 -0.41 -7.20 -2.71
C GLN A 71 -1.47 -7.36 -1.61
N ALA A 72 -1.53 -6.43 -0.67
CA ALA A 72 -2.53 -6.45 0.41
C ALA A 72 -3.98 -6.44 -0.14
N ASN A 73 -4.24 -5.65 -1.18
CA ASN A 73 -5.55 -5.63 -1.84
C ASN A 73 -5.89 -6.96 -2.53
N MET A 74 -4.91 -7.62 -3.15
CA MET A 74 -5.11 -8.94 -3.76
C MET A 74 -5.47 -9.98 -2.70
N GLU A 75 -4.75 -9.98 -1.58
CA GLU A 75 -5.02 -10.86 -0.44
C GLU A 75 -6.41 -10.62 0.14
N HIS A 76 -6.78 -9.36 0.40
CA HIS A 76 -8.13 -9.02 0.87
C HIS A 76 -9.23 -9.46 -0.11
N ARG A 77 -9.02 -9.30 -1.43
CA ARG A 77 -9.97 -9.77 -2.45
C ARG A 77 -10.08 -11.29 -2.46
N ARG A 78 -8.97 -12.01 -2.36
CA ARG A 78 -8.95 -13.47 -2.26
C ARG A 78 -9.72 -13.93 -1.02
N ASP A 79 -9.39 -13.39 0.15
CA ASP A 79 -10.03 -13.74 1.42
C ASP A 79 -11.54 -13.44 1.39
N TYR A 80 -11.94 -12.34 0.74
CA TYR A 80 -13.34 -12.00 0.55
C TYR A 80 -14.07 -13.02 -0.35
N LEU A 81 -13.44 -13.43 -1.47
CA LEU A 81 -14.00 -14.44 -2.37
C LEU A 81 -14.11 -15.81 -1.69
N GLU A 82 -13.12 -16.20 -0.88
CA GLU A 82 -13.16 -17.43 -0.08
C GLU A 82 -14.33 -17.43 0.91
N ARG A 83 -14.60 -16.29 1.55
CA ARG A 83 -15.75 -16.14 2.46
C ARG A 83 -17.08 -16.24 1.73
N ILE A 84 -17.25 -15.52 0.61
CA ILE A 84 -18.50 -15.59 -0.17
C ILE A 84 -18.74 -17.01 -0.65
N THR A 85 -17.73 -17.64 -1.25
CA THR A 85 -17.88 -19.00 -1.79
C THR A 85 -18.16 -20.01 -0.67
N SER A 86 -17.48 -19.92 0.46
CA SER A 86 -17.77 -20.78 1.63
C SER A 86 -19.20 -20.61 2.16
N LEU A 87 -19.73 -19.37 2.16
CA LEU A 87 -21.13 -19.10 2.53
C LEU A 87 -22.12 -19.64 1.49
N GLU A 88 -21.83 -19.48 0.20
CA GLU A 88 -22.66 -20.01 -0.90
C GLU A 88 -22.72 -21.55 -0.88
N PHE A 89 -21.59 -22.24 -0.63
CA PHE A 89 -21.59 -23.70 -0.46
C PHE A 89 -22.38 -24.15 0.78
N SER A 90 -22.33 -23.37 1.86
CA SER A 90 -23.15 -23.63 3.06
C SER A 90 -24.65 -23.45 2.76
N HIS A 91 -25.02 -22.46 1.93
CA HIS A 91 -26.40 -22.20 1.54
C HIS A 91 -26.96 -23.18 0.49
N GLN A 92 -26.08 -23.78 -0.34
CA GLN A 92 -26.48 -24.84 -1.28
C GLN A 92 -26.67 -26.21 -0.59
N GLY A 93 -25.97 -26.48 0.52
CA GLY A 93 -26.17 -27.68 1.34
C GLY A 93 -27.60 -27.81 1.90
N ASP A 94 -28.29 -26.69 2.09
CA ASP A 94 -29.68 -26.64 2.60
C ASP A 94 -30.75 -26.69 1.50
N ARG A 95 -30.39 -26.48 0.21
CA ARG A 95 -31.35 -26.46 -0.91
C ARG A 95 -31.53 -27.80 -1.61
N PHE A 96 -30.72 -28.80 -1.29
CA PHE A 96 -30.93 -30.17 -1.77
C PHE A 96 -31.55 -31.01 -0.66
N PRO A 97 -32.89 -31.18 -0.61
CA PRO A 97 -33.47 -32.23 0.20
C PRO A 97 -32.89 -33.55 -0.33
N ARG A 98 -32.11 -34.22 0.50
CA ARG A 98 -31.60 -35.57 0.27
C ARG A 98 -32.79 -36.48 0.05
N SER A 99 -33.18 -36.67 -1.21
CA SER A 99 -34.19 -37.64 -1.60
C SER A 99 -33.62 -39.03 -1.35
N ALA A 100 -33.78 -39.49 -0.12
CA ALA A 100 -33.67 -40.88 0.23
C ALA A 100 -34.87 -41.62 -0.37
N SER A 101 -34.85 -41.84 -1.68
CA SER A 101 -35.70 -42.84 -2.32
C SER A 101 -34.85 -44.04 -2.68
N SER A 102 -35.05 -45.07 -1.86
CA SER A 102 -34.72 -46.47 -2.08
C SER A 102 -35.02 -46.93 -3.50
N ASP A 103 -34.21 -47.88 -3.96
CA ASP A 103 -34.49 -48.89 -4.98
C ASP A 103 -35.05 -48.44 -6.35
N ARG A 104 -34.26 -48.65 -7.40
CA ARG A 104 -34.59 -49.66 -8.42
C ARG A 104 -33.52 -49.82 -9.49
N SER A 105 -32.96 -51.02 -9.51
CA SER A 105 -32.67 -51.88 -10.67
C SER A 105 -32.13 -51.26 -11.96
N SER A 106 -30.92 -51.72 -12.28
CA SER A 106 -30.27 -51.83 -13.58
C SER A 106 -31.24 -52.05 -14.74
N THR A 107 -31.20 -51.18 -15.76
CA THR A 107 -31.54 -51.58 -17.14
C THR A 107 -30.56 -50.98 -18.15
N SER A 108 -29.87 -51.92 -18.78
CA SER A 108 -29.22 -51.96 -20.09
C SER A 108 -29.46 -50.81 -21.09
N LEU A 109 -28.34 -50.29 -21.60
CA LEU A 109 -28.02 -49.96 -23.00
C LEU A 109 -29.05 -49.20 -23.84
N LYS A 110 -28.69 -47.97 -24.24
CA LYS A 110 -28.83 -47.51 -25.63
C LYS A 110 -27.66 -46.62 -26.02
N SER A 111 -26.87 -47.14 -26.96
CA SER A 111 -25.94 -46.39 -27.79
C SER A 111 -26.74 -45.43 -28.68
N VAL A 112 -26.36 -44.16 -28.71
CA VAL A 112 -26.58 -43.26 -29.86
C VAL A 112 -25.30 -42.46 -30.05
N GLN A 113 -24.53 -42.96 -31.00
CA GLN A 113 -23.49 -42.26 -31.73
C GLN A 113 -24.12 -41.06 -32.48
N ASP A 114 -23.30 -40.05 -32.73
CA ASP A 114 -23.47 -38.97 -33.72
C ASP A 114 -24.24 -37.70 -33.27
N PHE A 115 -23.49 -36.66 -32.89
CA PHE A 115 -23.43 -35.47 -33.72
C PHE A 115 -22.15 -34.65 -33.47
N GLN A 116 -21.58 -34.17 -34.57
CA GLN A 116 -20.26 -33.55 -34.70
C GLN A 116 -20.18 -32.16 -34.08
N GLY A 117 -18.94 -31.74 -33.85
CA GLY A 117 -18.61 -30.45 -33.27
C GLY A 117 -18.99 -29.26 -34.14
N GLU A 118 -19.33 -28.17 -33.44
CA GLU A 118 -19.22 -26.81 -33.96
C GLU A 118 -18.47 -25.99 -32.91
N SER A 119 -17.18 -25.80 -33.17
CA SER A 119 -16.39 -24.71 -32.61
C SER A 119 -16.77 -23.42 -33.32
N ASN A 120 -17.52 -22.54 -32.68
CA ASN A 120 -17.46 -21.12 -33.02
C ASN A 120 -18.05 -20.23 -31.90
N GLY A 121 -17.15 -19.58 -31.17
CA GLY A 121 -17.47 -18.61 -30.13
C GLY A 121 -16.29 -17.65 -29.99
N GLN A 122 -16.29 -16.63 -30.85
CA GLN A 122 -15.25 -15.63 -31.02
C GLN A 122 -14.93 -14.88 -29.71
N PRO A 123 -13.65 -14.62 -29.39
CA PRO A 123 -13.27 -13.81 -28.23
C PRO A 123 -13.66 -12.34 -28.46
N GLY A 124 -14.29 -11.74 -27.44
CA GLY A 124 -14.73 -10.35 -27.44
C GLY A 124 -13.57 -9.38 -27.65
N ASP A 125 -13.77 -8.54 -28.66
CA ASP A 125 -12.98 -7.38 -29.06
C ASP A 125 -12.99 -6.32 -27.95
N TYR A 126 -11.85 -6.15 -27.26
CA TYR A 126 -11.60 -5.01 -26.37
C TYR A 126 -10.59 -4.08 -27.04
N SER A 127 -11.00 -3.45 -28.13
CA SER A 127 -10.26 -2.35 -28.75
C SER A 127 -10.91 -1.01 -28.41
N GLU A 128 -10.17 -0.23 -27.64
CA GLU A 128 -10.03 1.23 -27.74
C GLU A 128 -11.30 2.09 -27.76
N ARG A 129 -11.54 2.76 -26.62
CA ARG A 129 -12.03 4.14 -26.65
C ARG A 129 -11.06 5.06 -25.92
N PHE A 130 -10.26 5.71 -26.76
CA PHE A 130 -9.65 7.03 -26.60
C PHE A 130 -10.41 7.95 -25.63
N LEU A 131 -9.66 8.56 -24.71
CA LEU A 131 -9.80 9.98 -24.40
C LEU A 131 -8.37 10.54 -24.34
N ASP A 132 -8.00 11.16 -25.44
CA ASP A 132 -6.98 12.18 -25.57
C ASP A 132 -7.44 13.44 -24.83
N ASP A 133 -6.64 13.96 -23.91
CA ASP A 133 -6.69 15.38 -23.56
C ASP A 133 -5.28 15.91 -23.45
N SER A 134 -4.71 16.19 -24.62
CA SER A 134 -3.53 17.04 -24.78
C SER A 134 -3.96 18.38 -25.35
N GLY A 135 -4.46 19.25 -24.47
CA GLY A 135 -4.72 20.67 -24.74
C GLY A 135 -3.73 21.58 -24.01
N SER A 136 -2.52 21.74 -24.54
CA SER A 136 -1.62 22.83 -24.14
C SER A 136 -2.21 24.19 -24.52
N ARG A 137 -2.25 25.15 -23.59
CA ARG A 137 -2.22 26.58 -23.94
C ARG A 137 -1.49 27.41 -22.89
N SER A 138 -0.22 27.63 -23.16
CA SER A 138 0.55 28.76 -22.65
C SER A 138 -0.04 30.06 -23.20
N GLN A 139 -0.30 31.05 -22.36
CA GLN A 139 -0.19 32.46 -22.72
C GLN A 139 0.43 33.23 -21.55
N SER A 140 1.66 33.66 -21.76
CA SER A 140 2.27 34.80 -21.10
C SER A 140 1.49 36.07 -21.45
N SER A 141 1.32 36.98 -20.50
CA SER A 141 1.18 38.40 -20.81
C SER A 141 1.70 39.24 -19.64
N GLU A 142 2.70 40.04 -19.98
CA GLU A 142 3.39 41.06 -19.20
C GLU A 142 2.44 42.18 -18.69
N ALA A 143 2.70 42.62 -17.46
CA ALA A 143 2.61 44.01 -16.99
C ALA A 143 3.59 44.06 -15.79
N SER A 144 4.79 44.64 -15.87
CA SER A 144 5.16 46.06 -16.04
C SER A 144 4.42 46.99 -15.07
N ASP A 145 5.20 47.89 -14.47
CA ASP A 145 4.91 48.84 -13.37
C ASP A 145 5.11 48.23 -11.98
N ASP A 146 5.98 48.72 -11.09
CA ASP A 146 6.59 50.04 -11.00
C ASP A 146 7.88 49.96 -10.17
N VAL A 147 8.82 50.82 -10.53
CA VAL A 147 10.14 51.00 -9.95
C VAL A 147 9.98 51.93 -8.75
N ASN A 148 10.35 51.49 -7.53
CA ASN A 148 10.64 52.43 -6.45
C ASN A 148 11.96 52.12 -5.74
N PRO A 149 13.06 52.80 -6.13
CA PRO A 149 14.29 52.87 -5.37
C PRO A 149 14.49 54.31 -4.88
N GLU A 150 13.79 54.71 -3.81
CA GLU A 150 14.19 55.91 -3.05
C GLU A 150 13.90 55.71 -1.55
N SER A 151 14.96 55.46 -0.78
CA SER A 151 15.38 56.32 0.33
C SER A 151 16.55 55.67 1.08
N LEU A 152 17.74 55.76 0.49
CA LEU A 152 18.97 55.97 1.25
C LEU A 152 19.13 57.48 1.33
N ASP A 153 18.99 58.06 2.52
CA ASP A 153 19.92 59.05 3.05
C ASP A 153 19.55 59.51 4.47
N LEU A 154 20.61 59.57 5.29
CA LEU A 154 20.82 60.11 6.65
C LEU A 154 20.64 59.17 7.85
#